data_AF-A0A9D3Q3Q3-F1
#
_entry.id   AF-A0A9D3Q3Q3-F1
#
_cell.length_a   1.000
_cell.length_b   1.000
_cell.length_c   1.000
_cell.angle_alpha   90.00
_cell.angle_beta   90.00
_cell.angle_gamma   90.00
#
_symmetry.space_group_name_H-M   'P 1'
#
loop_
_entity.id
_entity.type
_entity.pdbx_description
1 polymer ?
#
loop_
_entity_poly.entity_id
_entity_poly.type
_entity_poly.pdbx_seq_one_letter_code
_entity_poly.pdbx_strand_id
1 'polypeptide(L)'
;MLLRIILSEDDIRRVTIDNLPENVDDFYLIIKTKLGMEGDFVIQYQDPDIGTRLHPWVVLLKFSLKIKMGSIRQKLWPALFTEQQPQIEAEFAQLTSVDLKSSFLTGLDQYLARFLELYKTKSSIVGLTRLMRCLDDDSSTQRRRTVLLLGLPHFLKEDPSCVFKTVEATDDEATFTQGMKIGVVMVKDGEDIIATSVILEEGVILPDVKDIPYAIALLMGLLFALNIDYPKELSLSWSLVSDI
;
A
#
# COMPACT_ATOMS: atom_id res chain seq x y z
N MET A 1 -26.80 5.78 5.32
CA MET A 1 -25.55 6.17 6.00
C MET A 1 -25.72 7.54 6.64
N LEU A 2 -25.20 7.76 7.86
CA LEU A 2 -25.27 9.05 8.54
C LEU A 2 -23.88 9.68 8.65
N LEU A 3 -23.74 10.88 8.11
CA LEU A 3 -22.49 11.64 8.07
C LEU A 3 -22.59 12.86 8.98
N ARG A 4 -21.51 13.19 9.67
CA ARG A 4 -21.39 14.42 10.45
C ARG A 4 -20.39 15.34 9.78
N ILE A 5 -20.88 16.25 8.97
CA ILE A 5 -20.13 17.18 8.12
C ILE A 5 -19.85 18.46 8.91
N ILE A 6 -18.65 19.01 8.81
CA ILE A 6 -18.25 20.26 9.47
C ILE A 6 -17.89 21.30 8.39
N LEU A 7 -18.63 22.38 8.27
CA LEU A 7 -18.39 23.42 7.25
C LEU A 7 -17.50 24.53 7.80
N SER A 8 -17.68 24.83 9.08
CA SER A 8 -16.87 25.75 9.88
C SER A 8 -16.93 25.32 11.34
N GLU A 9 -16.16 25.98 12.22
CA GLU A 9 -16.19 25.70 13.67
C GLU A 9 -17.61 25.81 14.26
N ASP A 10 -18.47 26.67 13.69
CA ASP A 10 -19.83 26.92 14.14
C ASP A 10 -20.92 26.22 13.31
N ASP A 11 -20.58 25.64 12.15
CA ASP A 11 -21.54 25.01 11.24
C ASP A 11 -21.26 23.51 11.07
N ILE A 12 -21.90 22.70 11.91
CA ILE A 12 -21.78 21.24 11.90
C ILE A 12 -23.14 20.63 11.58
N ARG A 13 -23.21 19.87 10.48
CA ARG A 13 -24.45 19.30 9.96
C ARG A 13 -24.41 17.79 9.96
N ARG A 14 -25.56 17.18 10.26
CA ARG A 14 -25.75 15.73 10.10
C ARG A 14 -26.51 15.48 8.81
N VAL A 15 -25.90 14.74 7.88
CA VAL A 15 -26.49 14.42 6.58
C VAL A 15 -26.71 12.92 6.50
N THR A 16 -27.95 12.54 6.20
CA THR A 16 -28.30 11.15 5.89
C THR A 16 -28.24 10.94 4.39
N ILE A 17 -27.43 9.98 3.98
CA ILE A 17 -27.33 9.48 2.61
C ILE A 17 -28.10 8.17 2.53
N ASP A 18 -29.12 8.16 1.71
CA ASP A 18 -30.08 7.05 1.61
C ASP A 18 -29.53 5.92 0.73
N ASN A 19 -28.80 6.25 -0.35
CA ASN A 19 -28.17 5.30 -1.28
C ASN A 19 -26.65 5.40 -1.22
N LEU A 20 -25.96 4.26 -1.21
CA LEU A 20 -24.51 4.24 -1.25
C LEU A 20 -24.03 4.82 -2.60
N PRO A 21 -23.14 5.82 -2.61
CA PRO A 21 -22.62 6.36 -3.84
C PRO A 21 -21.80 5.31 -4.59
N GLU A 22 -21.79 5.35 -5.92
CA GLU A 22 -20.95 4.44 -6.70
C GLU A 22 -19.51 4.96 -6.88
N ASN A 23 -19.32 6.28 -6.81
CA ASN A 23 -18.02 6.94 -6.99
C ASN A 23 -17.97 8.30 -6.26
N VAL A 24 -16.81 8.98 -6.30
CA VAL A 24 -16.59 10.27 -5.63
C VAL A 24 -17.41 11.39 -6.22
N ASP A 25 -17.60 11.40 -7.53
CA ASP A 25 -18.29 12.49 -8.19
C ASP A 25 -19.79 12.45 -7.83
N ASP A 26 -20.34 11.23 -7.72
CA ASP A 26 -21.67 10.96 -7.17
C ASP A 26 -21.76 11.33 -5.68
N PHE A 27 -20.79 10.93 -4.87
CA PHE A 27 -20.74 11.34 -3.46
C PHE A 27 -20.67 12.87 -3.30
N TYR A 28 -19.83 13.53 -4.09
CA TYR A 28 -19.67 14.97 -4.13
C TYR A 28 -21.00 15.65 -4.49
N LEU A 29 -21.67 15.15 -5.53
CA LEU A 29 -22.96 15.68 -5.96
C LEU A 29 -24.05 15.49 -4.90
N ILE A 30 -24.10 14.33 -4.24
CA ILE A 30 -25.04 14.04 -3.15
C ILE A 30 -24.83 15.04 -2.00
N ILE A 31 -23.57 15.26 -1.60
CA ILE A 31 -23.21 16.17 -0.53
C ILE A 31 -23.53 17.62 -0.91
N LYS A 32 -23.15 18.06 -2.12
CA LYS A 32 -23.44 19.38 -2.66
C LYS A 32 -24.94 19.66 -2.64
N THR A 33 -25.73 18.69 -3.08
CA THR A 33 -27.20 18.77 -3.15
C THR A 33 -27.83 18.79 -1.76
N LYS A 34 -27.43 17.89 -0.85
CA LYS A 34 -27.99 17.80 0.50
C LYS A 34 -27.61 18.99 1.38
N LEU A 35 -26.47 19.63 1.12
CA LEU A 35 -26.01 20.82 1.84
C LEU A 35 -26.46 22.14 1.23
N GLY A 36 -27.00 22.12 -0.01
CA GLY A 36 -27.44 23.32 -0.72
C GLY A 36 -26.30 24.27 -1.06
N MET A 37 -25.12 23.73 -1.40
CA MET A 37 -23.95 24.54 -1.72
C MET A 37 -23.90 24.88 -3.21
N GLU A 38 -23.75 26.17 -3.52
CA GLU A 38 -23.59 26.63 -4.90
C GLU A 38 -22.12 26.60 -5.36
N GLY A 39 -21.17 26.64 -4.42
CA GLY A 39 -19.72 26.64 -4.69
C GLY A 39 -19.11 25.25 -4.77
N ASP A 40 -17.87 25.18 -5.25
CA ASP A 40 -17.05 23.98 -5.14
C ASP A 40 -16.40 23.89 -3.75
N PHE A 41 -16.24 22.66 -3.27
CA PHE A 41 -15.67 22.37 -1.97
C PHE A 41 -14.66 21.24 -2.06
N VAL A 42 -13.79 21.13 -1.06
CA VAL A 42 -12.87 20.01 -0.94
C VAL A 42 -13.36 19.14 0.20
N ILE A 43 -13.42 17.83 -0.05
CA ILE A 43 -13.79 16.85 0.97
C ILE A 43 -12.51 16.43 1.69
N GLN A 44 -12.52 16.49 3.02
CA GLN A 44 -11.43 16.01 3.87
C GLN A 44 -11.98 14.95 4.84
N TYR A 45 -11.08 14.13 5.37
CA TYR A 45 -11.39 13.06 6.32
C TYR A 45 -10.46 13.18 7.52
N GLN A 46 -11.00 13.07 8.74
CA GLN A 46 -10.20 12.99 9.96
C GLN A 46 -10.38 11.60 10.57
N ASP A 47 -9.27 10.88 10.65
CA ASP A 47 -9.21 9.63 11.37
C ASP A 47 -9.18 9.91 12.90
N PRO A 48 -10.12 9.39 13.69
CA PRO A 48 -10.10 9.57 15.15
C PRO A 48 -8.87 8.96 15.84
N ASP A 49 -8.14 8.06 15.18
CA ASP A 49 -6.95 7.40 15.74
C ASP A 49 -5.64 8.13 15.40
N ILE A 50 -5.69 9.12 14.50
CA ILE A 50 -4.53 9.92 14.06
C ILE A 50 -4.67 11.34 14.64
N GLY A 51 -4.18 11.53 15.86
CA GLY A 51 -4.22 12.81 16.56
C GLY A 51 -3.44 13.91 15.82
N THR A 52 -4.12 14.76 15.07
CA THR A 52 -3.55 15.98 14.47
C THR A 52 -4.42 17.21 14.78
N ARG A 53 -3.73 18.30 15.15
CA ARG A 53 -4.32 19.61 15.48
C ARG A 53 -4.84 20.28 14.21
N LEU A 54 -6.04 20.85 14.32
CA LEU A 54 -6.84 21.44 13.24
C LEU A 54 -6.22 22.73 12.66
N HIS A 55 -6.40 22.93 11.35
CA HIS A 55 -6.49 24.25 10.71
C HIS A 55 -7.94 24.47 10.22
N PRO A 56 -8.44 25.72 10.14
CA PRO A 56 -9.87 25.98 10.30
C PRO A 56 -10.61 26.12 8.97
N TRP A 57 -10.82 25.02 8.23
CA TRP A 57 -11.89 24.85 7.21
C TRP A 57 -12.00 23.34 6.90
N VAL A 58 -12.59 22.54 7.80
CA VAL A 58 -12.49 21.06 7.71
C VAL A 58 -13.86 20.41 7.85
N VAL A 59 -14.28 19.67 6.82
CA VAL A 59 -15.39 18.71 6.86
C VAL A 59 -14.93 17.40 7.48
N LEU A 60 -15.55 17.01 8.59
CA LEU A 60 -15.36 15.66 9.15
C LEU A 60 -16.29 14.67 8.46
N LEU A 61 -15.79 13.46 8.24
CA LEU A 61 -16.61 12.29 7.93
C LEU A 61 -16.02 11.16 8.75
N LYS A 62 -16.80 10.53 9.62
CA LYS A 62 -16.46 9.21 10.18
C LYS A 62 -17.24 8.20 9.35
N PHE A 63 -16.61 7.38 8.51
CA PHE A 63 -17.07 6.02 8.16
C PHE A 63 -16.07 5.27 7.28
N SER A 64 -15.95 3.96 7.55
CA SER A 64 -15.28 2.96 6.72
C SER A 64 -16.14 2.66 5.48
N LEU A 65 -15.65 2.99 4.29
CA LEU A 65 -16.29 2.65 3.01
C LEU A 65 -15.44 1.64 2.23
N LYS A 66 -16.07 0.54 1.82
CA LYS A 66 -15.59 -0.40 0.79
C LYS A 66 -16.25 -0.08 -0.55
N ILE A 67 -15.96 1.08 -1.11
CA ILE A 67 -16.10 1.35 -2.56
C ILE A 67 -14.71 1.10 -3.18
N LYS A 68 -14.56 0.98 -4.51
CA LYS A 68 -13.26 1.05 -5.20
C LYS A 68 -12.55 2.37 -4.83
N MET A 69 -11.86 2.35 -3.69
CA MET A 69 -11.21 3.43 -2.96
C MET A 69 -9.86 3.79 -3.58
N GLY A 70 -9.27 2.99 -4.48
CA GLY A 70 -8.01 3.30 -5.17
C GLY A 70 -8.06 4.65 -5.89
N SER A 71 -9.06 4.85 -6.75
CA SER A 71 -9.27 6.12 -7.45
C SER A 71 -9.73 7.26 -6.52
N ILE A 72 -10.33 6.95 -5.38
CA ILE A 72 -10.82 7.94 -4.40
C ILE A 72 -9.66 8.47 -3.55
N ARG A 73 -8.81 7.57 -3.04
CA ARG A 73 -7.61 7.88 -2.27
C ARG A 73 -6.63 8.68 -3.12
N GLN A 74 -6.47 8.33 -4.40
CA GLN A 74 -5.68 9.12 -5.35
C GLN A 74 -6.23 10.55 -5.53
N LYS A 75 -7.55 10.72 -5.62
CA LYS A 75 -8.18 12.05 -5.72
C LYS A 75 -8.13 12.85 -4.41
N LEU A 76 -8.17 12.19 -3.24
CA LEU A 76 -8.19 12.84 -1.92
C LEU A 76 -6.80 13.14 -1.34
N TRP A 77 -5.80 12.31 -1.67
CA TRP A 77 -4.40 12.51 -1.32
C TRP A 77 -3.52 12.53 -2.56
N PRO A 78 -3.78 13.41 -3.55
CA PRO A 78 -3.00 13.43 -4.79
C PRO A 78 -1.50 13.55 -4.48
N ALA A 79 -1.12 14.35 -3.47
CA ALA A 79 0.27 14.51 -3.04
C ALA A 79 0.97 13.20 -2.64
N LEU A 80 0.25 12.21 -2.08
CA LEU A 80 0.81 10.91 -1.70
C LEU A 80 1.15 10.04 -2.93
N PHE A 81 0.52 10.33 -4.07
CA PHE A 81 0.61 9.57 -5.32
C PHE A 81 1.21 10.38 -6.48
N THR A 82 1.58 11.64 -6.26
CA THR A 82 2.16 12.51 -7.30
C THR A 82 3.66 12.26 -7.37
N GLU A 83 4.16 11.66 -8.45
CA GLU A 83 5.55 11.56 -8.96
C GLU A 83 6.74 11.40 -7.99
N GLN A 84 6.53 11.28 -6.68
CA GLN A 84 7.57 11.31 -5.69
C GLN A 84 7.23 10.32 -4.58
N GLN A 85 7.87 9.15 -4.69
CA GLN A 85 8.08 8.18 -3.61
C GLN A 85 8.50 8.84 -2.25
N PRO A 86 9.20 10.00 -2.23
CA PRO A 86 9.48 10.77 -1.01
C PRO A 86 8.29 11.14 -0.12
N GLN A 87 7.07 11.31 -0.63
CA GLN A 87 5.94 11.80 0.16
C GLN A 87 5.44 10.73 1.13
N ILE A 88 5.45 9.47 0.71
CA ILE A 88 5.11 8.35 1.59
C ILE A 88 6.13 8.25 2.74
N GLU A 89 7.42 8.42 2.42
CA GLU A 89 8.48 8.44 3.43
C GLU A 89 8.34 9.61 4.40
N ALA A 90 8.02 10.80 3.89
CA ALA A 90 7.83 12.01 4.69
C ALA A 90 6.63 11.91 5.63
N GLU A 91 5.47 11.43 5.14
CA GLU A 91 4.27 11.21 5.96
C GLU A 91 4.52 10.14 7.01
N PHE A 92 5.18 9.04 6.63
CA PHE A 92 5.55 8.00 7.58
C PHE A 92 6.49 8.53 8.67
N ALA A 93 7.52 9.29 8.29
CA ALA A 93 8.45 9.90 9.24
C ALA A 93 7.77 10.96 10.11
N GLN A 94 6.80 11.70 9.59
CA GLN A 94 6.03 12.67 10.36
C GLN A 94 5.16 11.98 11.44
N LEU A 95 4.55 10.84 11.12
CA LEU A 95 3.66 10.11 12.03
C LEU A 95 4.43 9.26 13.05
N THR A 96 5.54 8.66 12.65
CA THR A 96 6.29 7.68 13.46
C THR A 96 7.59 8.21 14.04
N SER A 97 8.09 9.36 13.53
CA SER A 97 9.46 9.86 13.77
C SER A 97 10.56 8.88 13.34
N VAL A 98 10.25 7.92 12.46
CA VAL A 98 11.18 6.90 11.95
C VAL A 98 11.37 7.07 10.44
N ASP A 99 12.62 6.96 9.97
CA ASP A 99 12.91 6.92 8.54
C ASP A 99 12.50 5.56 7.97
N LEU A 100 11.45 5.52 7.15
CA LEU A 100 10.85 4.30 6.63
C LEU A 100 11.88 3.40 5.94
N LYS A 101 12.64 3.95 5.00
CA LYS A 101 13.52 3.20 4.11
C LYS A 101 14.74 2.66 4.83
N SER A 102 15.49 3.51 5.51
CA SER A 102 16.73 3.10 6.18
C SER A 102 16.43 2.16 7.34
N SER A 103 15.37 2.40 8.11
CA SER A 103 15.01 1.54 9.23
C SER A 103 14.58 0.17 8.75
N PHE A 104 13.69 0.10 7.76
CA PHE A 104 13.25 -1.17 7.18
C PHE A 104 14.39 -1.98 6.57
N LEU A 105 15.23 -1.34 5.74
CA LEU A 105 16.35 -2.04 5.10
C LEU A 105 17.42 -2.49 6.11
N THR A 106 17.66 -1.67 7.15
CA THR A 106 18.60 -2.04 8.23
C THR A 106 18.03 -3.17 9.07
N GLY A 107 16.74 -3.15 9.38
CA GLY A 107 16.08 -4.25 10.08
C GLY A 107 16.16 -5.55 9.28
N LEU A 108 15.89 -5.51 7.97
CA LEU A 108 16.04 -6.69 7.10
C LEU A 108 17.46 -7.27 7.16
N ASP A 109 18.48 -6.41 7.16
CA ASP A 109 19.88 -6.85 7.20
C ASP A 109 20.23 -7.59 8.50
N GLN A 110 19.60 -7.25 9.62
CA GLN A 110 19.82 -7.93 10.90
C GLN A 110 19.33 -9.39 10.87
N TYR A 111 18.27 -9.67 10.13
CA TYR A 111 17.68 -11.00 10.03
C TYR A 111 18.15 -11.78 8.79
N LEU A 112 18.82 -11.10 7.86
CA LEU A 112 19.14 -11.62 6.53
C LEU A 112 19.90 -12.95 6.57
N ALA A 113 21.01 -13.00 7.30
CA ALA A 113 21.85 -14.19 7.38
C ALA A 113 21.07 -15.40 7.93
N ARG A 114 20.33 -15.19 9.03
CA ARG A 114 19.60 -16.26 9.71
C ARG A 114 18.46 -16.82 8.86
N PHE A 115 17.69 -15.97 8.18
CA PHE A 115 16.62 -16.45 7.29
C PHE A 115 17.17 -17.20 6.07
N LEU A 116 18.24 -16.70 5.45
CA LEU A 116 18.84 -17.39 4.31
C LEU A 116 19.39 -18.77 4.70
N GLU A 117 19.99 -18.91 5.89
CA GLU A 117 20.37 -20.23 6.42
C GLU A 117 19.15 -21.14 6.63
N LEU A 118 18.07 -20.63 7.23
CA LEU A 118 16.84 -21.39 7.41
C LEU A 118 16.27 -21.85 6.06
N TYR A 119 16.26 -20.99 5.03
CA TYR A 119 15.76 -21.36 3.71
C TYR A 119 16.62 -22.45 3.06
N LYS A 120 17.95 -22.42 3.23
CA LYS A 120 18.85 -23.49 2.75
C LYS A 120 18.51 -24.85 3.36
N THR A 121 18.12 -24.89 4.64
CA THR A 121 17.72 -26.15 5.30
C THR A 121 16.37 -26.71 4.81
N LYS A 122 15.57 -25.91 4.08
CA LYS A 122 14.22 -26.26 3.61
C LYS A 122 14.19 -26.53 2.10
N SER A 123 15.14 -27.33 1.60
CA SER A 123 15.25 -27.71 0.18
C SER A 123 14.06 -28.49 -0.40
N SER A 124 13.13 -28.96 0.45
CA SER A 124 11.89 -29.60 0.00
C SER A 124 10.84 -28.61 -0.51
N ILE A 125 10.97 -27.32 -0.19
CA ILE A 125 10.03 -26.28 -0.62
C ILE A 125 10.50 -25.75 -1.98
N VAL A 126 9.75 -26.09 -3.04
CA VAL A 126 10.10 -25.75 -4.44
C VAL A 126 10.24 -24.24 -4.64
N GLY A 127 9.33 -23.44 -4.06
CA GLY A 127 9.37 -21.97 -4.15
C GLY A 127 10.66 -21.37 -3.58
N LEU A 128 11.03 -21.78 -2.35
CA LEU A 128 12.30 -21.37 -1.72
C LEU A 128 13.50 -21.84 -2.53
N THR A 129 13.50 -23.10 -2.98
CA THR A 129 14.60 -23.67 -3.75
C THR A 129 14.82 -22.88 -5.04
N ARG A 130 13.74 -22.47 -5.72
CA ARG A 130 13.81 -21.63 -6.91
C ARG A 130 14.42 -20.26 -6.62
N LEU A 131 14.00 -19.60 -5.54
CA LEU A 131 14.53 -18.28 -5.13
C LEU A 131 16.00 -18.36 -4.71
N MET A 132 16.35 -19.38 -3.92
CA MET A 132 17.71 -19.59 -3.41
C MET A 132 18.71 -19.93 -4.52
N ARG A 133 18.28 -20.57 -5.60
CA ARG A 133 19.12 -20.84 -6.78
C ARG A 133 19.60 -19.56 -7.47
N CYS A 134 18.90 -18.44 -7.28
CA CYS A 134 19.31 -17.14 -7.82
C CYS A 134 20.36 -16.42 -6.94
N LEU A 135 20.79 -17.03 -5.82
CA LEU A 135 21.83 -16.49 -4.96
C LEU A 135 23.14 -17.26 -5.13
N ASP A 136 24.22 -16.50 -5.20
CA ASP A 136 25.62 -16.91 -5.08
C ASP A 136 26.31 -16.15 -3.93
N ASP A 137 27.58 -16.48 -3.66
CA ASP A 137 28.34 -15.85 -2.57
C ASP A 137 28.57 -14.35 -2.81
N ASP A 138 28.61 -13.90 -4.07
CA ASP A 138 28.81 -12.51 -4.49
C ASP A 138 27.51 -11.72 -4.67
N SER A 139 26.36 -12.35 -4.40
CA SER A 139 25.05 -11.74 -4.60
C SER A 139 24.90 -10.49 -3.74
N SER A 140 24.47 -9.40 -4.38
CA SER A 140 24.26 -8.12 -3.73
C SER A 140 23.30 -8.23 -2.54
N THR A 141 23.50 -7.36 -1.53
CA THR A 141 22.60 -7.26 -0.38
C THR A 141 21.14 -7.07 -0.82
N GLN A 142 20.91 -6.32 -1.91
CA GLN A 142 19.56 -6.09 -2.43
C GLN A 142 18.89 -7.37 -2.96
N ARG A 143 19.64 -8.21 -3.68
CA ARG A 143 19.13 -9.50 -4.15
C ARG A 143 18.85 -10.44 -2.98
N ARG A 144 19.71 -10.43 -1.95
CA ARG A 144 19.50 -11.19 -0.72
C ARG A 144 18.22 -10.74 0.02
N ARG A 145 18.00 -9.42 0.19
CA ARG A 145 16.78 -8.86 0.78
C ARG A 145 15.53 -9.26 0.00
N THR A 146 15.62 -9.22 -1.33
CA THR A 146 14.54 -9.67 -2.23
C THR A 146 14.17 -11.13 -1.98
N VAL A 147 15.17 -12.02 -1.91
CA VAL A 147 14.94 -13.45 -1.65
C VAL A 147 14.38 -13.69 -0.26
N LEU A 148 14.81 -12.93 0.76
CA LEU A 148 14.19 -12.98 2.08
C LEU A 148 12.70 -12.67 1.98
N LEU A 149 12.34 -11.53 1.40
CA LEU A 149 10.95 -11.06 1.35
C LEU A 149 10.04 -11.98 0.52
N LEU A 150 10.49 -12.41 -0.67
CA LEU A 150 9.73 -13.35 -1.50
C LEU A 150 9.71 -14.77 -0.91
N GLY A 151 10.70 -15.12 -0.09
CA GLY A 151 10.82 -16.44 0.54
C GLY A 151 9.93 -16.61 1.77
N LEU A 152 9.62 -15.53 2.49
CA LEU A 152 8.84 -15.56 3.73
C LEU A 152 7.49 -16.30 3.57
N PRO A 153 6.64 -15.98 2.57
CA PRO A 153 5.39 -16.70 2.36
C PRO A 153 5.60 -18.20 2.18
N HIS A 154 6.58 -18.59 1.36
CA HIS A 154 6.88 -19.99 1.12
C HIS A 154 7.35 -20.72 2.39
N PHE A 155 8.17 -20.06 3.20
CA PHE A 155 8.66 -20.61 4.47
C PHE A 155 7.53 -20.78 5.49
N LEU A 156 6.59 -19.82 5.53
CA LEU A 156 5.44 -19.81 6.42
C LEU A 156 4.24 -20.62 5.89
N LYS A 157 4.38 -21.23 4.70
CA LYS A 157 3.35 -22.01 4.00
C LYS A 157 2.10 -21.17 3.64
N GLU A 158 2.30 -19.88 3.40
CA GLU A 158 1.30 -18.98 2.85
C GLU A 158 1.40 -18.97 1.31
N ASP A 159 0.32 -18.55 0.64
CA ASP A 159 0.30 -18.43 -0.83
C ASP A 159 0.63 -16.98 -1.24
N PRO A 160 1.81 -16.73 -1.85
CA PRO A 160 2.19 -15.39 -2.30
C PRO A 160 1.45 -14.94 -3.58
N SER A 161 0.74 -15.82 -4.29
CA SER A 161 0.20 -15.53 -5.63
C SER A 161 -0.80 -14.34 -5.67
N CYS A 162 -1.46 -14.06 -4.54
CA CYS A 162 -2.37 -12.94 -4.38
C CYS A 162 -1.66 -11.57 -4.21
N VAL A 163 -0.39 -11.58 -3.78
CA VAL A 163 0.36 -10.36 -3.40
C VAL A 163 1.58 -10.14 -4.30
N PHE A 164 2.22 -11.19 -4.78
CA PHE A 164 3.38 -11.11 -5.66
C PHE A 164 3.06 -11.71 -7.02
N LYS A 165 3.14 -10.90 -8.06
CA LYS A 165 2.97 -11.34 -9.46
C LYS A 165 4.17 -10.96 -10.30
N THR A 166 4.52 -11.82 -11.26
CA THR A 166 5.52 -11.53 -12.29
C THR A 166 4.82 -11.49 -13.65
N VAL A 167 5.02 -10.42 -14.40
CA VAL A 167 4.31 -10.11 -15.65
C VAL A 167 5.30 -9.76 -16.76
N GLU A 168 4.94 -9.98 -18.01
CA GLU A 168 5.75 -9.53 -19.15
C GLU A 168 5.56 -8.04 -19.39
N ALA A 169 6.59 -7.35 -19.89
CA ALA A 169 6.52 -5.93 -20.27
C ALA A 169 5.47 -5.65 -21.36
N THR A 170 5.03 -6.68 -22.09
CA THR A 170 3.98 -6.60 -23.11
C THR A 170 2.56 -6.80 -22.56
N ASP A 171 2.41 -7.18 -21.29
CA ASP A 171 1.11 -7.45 -20.70
C ASP A 171 0.34 -6.14 -20.42
N ASP A 172 -0.95 -6.11 -20.74
CA ASP A 172 -1.82 -4.98 -20.43
C ASP A 172 -2.03 -4.84 -18.91
N GLU A 173 -2.01 -3.61 -18.39
CA GLU A 173 -2.19 -3.31 -16.96
C GLU A 173 -3.42 -4.00 -16.35
N ALA A 174 -4.57 -3.89 -17.02
CA ALA A 174 -5.82 -4.47 -16.58
C ALA A 174 -5.75 -6.00 -16.37
N THR A 175 -4.87 -6.68 -17.10
CA THR A 175 -4.74 -8.14 -17.07
C THR A 175 -4.09 -8.62 -15.77
N PHE A 176 -3.10 -7.87 -15.26
CA PHE A 176 -2.40 -8.25 -14.05
C PHE A 176 -2.94 -7.59 -12.78
N THR A 177 -3.60 -6.44 -12.89
CA THR A 177 -4.22 -5.77 -11.73
C THR A 177 -5.57 -6.36 -11.35
N GLN A 178 -6.29 -6.99 -12.28
CA GLN A 178 -7.61 -7.56 -12.00
C GLN A 178 -7.57 -8.55 -10.82
N GLY A 179 -8.45 -8.32 -9.85
CA GLY A 179 -8.58 -9.12 -8.61
C GLY A 179 -7.44 -8.93 -7.60
N MET A 180 -6.41 -8.13 -7.90
CA MET A 180 -5.29 -7.88 -7.01
C MET A 180 -5.56 -6.66 -6.13
N LYS A 181 -5.89 -6.89 -4.86
CA LYS A 181 -6.24 -5.81 -3.92
C LYS A 181 -5.03 -5.07 -3.36
N ILE A 182 -3.98 -5.79 -2.99
CA ILE A 182 -2.77 -5.21 -2.42
C ILE A 182 -1.62 -6.09 -2.90
N GLY A 183 -0.57 -5.49 -3.45
CA GLY A 183 0.67 -6.23 -3.65
C GLY A 183 1.68 -5.56 -4.54
N VAL A 184 2.65 -6.35 -5.00
CA VAL A 184 3.80 -5.93 -5.78
C VAL A 184 3.88 -6.76 -7.06
N VAL A 185 3.99 -6.07 -8.18
CA VAL A 185 4.16 -6.66 -9.52
C VAL A 185 5.61 -6.46 -9.97
N MET A 186 6.24 -7.52 -10.43
CA MET A 186 7.57 -7.52 -11.04
C MET A 186 7.40 -7.64 -12.55
N VAL A 187 7.80 -6.61 -13.29
CA VAL A 187 7.75 -6.60 -14.76
C VAL A 187 9.05 -7.17 -15.29
N LYS A 188 8.96 -8.19 -16.13
CA LYS A 188 10.10 -8.80 -16.80
C LYS A 188 10.13 -8.48 -18.29
N ASP A 189 11.33 -8.42 -18.82
CA ASP A 189 11.62 -8.47 -20.25
C ASP A 189 12.58 -9.64 -20.47
N GLY A 190 12.04 -10.78 -20.95
CA GLY A 190 12.77 -12.04 -21.01
C GLY A 190 13.05 -12.63 -19.62
N GLU A 191 14.32 -12.76 -19.26
CA GLU A 191 14.75 -13.31 -17.94
C GLU A 191 15.00 -12.22 -16.89
N ASP A 192 15.06 -10.95 -17.31
CA ASP A 192 15.43 -9.84 -16.44
C ASP A 192 14.20 -9.11 -15.90
N ILE A 193 14.23 -8.74 -14.62
CA ILE A 193 13.23 -7.86 -14.01
C ILE A 193 13.65 -6.42 -14.29
N ILE A 194 12.84 -5.71 -15.06
CA ILE A 194 13.13 -4.34 -15.52
C ILE A 194 12.42 -3.26 -14.67
N ALA A 195 11.28 -3.60 -14.06
CA ALA A 195 10.51 -2.66 -13.24
C ALA A 195 9.75 -3.38 -12.13
N THR A 196 9.43 -2.65 -11.05
CA THR A 196 8.60 -3.12 -9.94
C THR A 196 7.51 -2.11 -9.66
N SER A 197 6.26 -2.55 -9.50
CA SER A 197 5.11 -1.66 -9.27
C SER A 197 4.30 -2.08 -8.05
N VAL A 198 3.79 -1.10 -7.30
CA VAL A 198 2.88 -1.35 -6.17
C VAL A 198 1.44 -1.21 -6.63
N ILE A 199 0.63 -2.22 -6.34
CA ILE A 199 -0.78 -2.31 -6.66
C ILE A 199 -1.62 -2.10 -5.41
N LEU A 200 -2.63 -1.24 -5.52
CA LEU A 200 -3.69 -1.09 -4.53
C LEU A 200 -5.04 -1.05 -5.24
N GLU A 201 -5.96 -1.86 -4.77
CA GLU A 201 -7.34 -1.94 -5.21
C GLU A 201 -7.48 -2.07 -6.74
N GLU A 202 -6.75 -3.02 -7.33
CA GLU A 202 -6.75 -3.33 -8.76
C GLU A 202 -6.24 -2.20 -9.67
N GLY A 203 -5.45 -1.26 -9.12
CA GLY A 203 -4.77 -0.22 -9.89
C GLY A 203 -3.28 -0.13 -9.55
N VAL A 204 -2.46 0.22 -10.54
CA VAL A 204 -1.06 0.58 -10.29
C VAL A 204 -1.02 1.94 -9.60
N ILE A 205 -0.39 1.98 -8.43
CA ILE A 205 -0.30 3.19 -7.61
C ILE A 205 1.10 3.80 -7.65
N LEU A 206 2.12 2.95 -7.55
CA LEU A 206 3.52 3.36 -7.62
C LEU A 206 4.17 2.55 -8.74
N PRO A 207 4.26 3.12 -9.96
CA PRO A 207 5.01 2.51 -11.04
C PRO A 207 6.53 2.68 -10.82
N ASP A 208 7.32 1.85 -11.49
CA ASP A 208 8.78 1.99 -11.63
C ASP A 208 9.53 2.19 -10.30
N VAL A 209 9.09 1.46 -9.28
CA VAL A 209 9.80 1.38 -8.01
C VAL A 209 11.13 0.67 -8.22
N LYS A 210 12.17 1.22 -7.59
CA LYS A 210 13.57 0.80 -7.74
C LYS A 210 13.78 -0.71 -7.64
N ASP A 211 13.19 -1.34 -6.63
CA ASP A 211 13.36 -2.76 -6.35
C ASP A 211 12.29 -3.26 -5.37
N ILE A 212 12.21 -4.59 -5.20
CA ILE A 212 11.20 -5.26 -4.37
C ILE A 212 11.29 -4.86 -2.89
N PRO A 213 12.47 -4.82 -2.23
CA PRO A 213 12.54 -4.39 -0.84
C PRO A 213 12.03 -2.97 -0.64
N TYR A 214 12.33 -2.07 -1.58
CA TYR A 214 11.81 -0.71 -1.50
C TYR A 214 10.31 -0.64 -1.80
N ALA A 215 9.80 -1.42 -2.75
CA ALA A 215 8.36 -1.52 -3.02
C ALA A 215 7.57 -2.01 -1.81
N ILE A 216 8.10 -2.99 -1.07
CA ILE A 216 7.46 -3.46 0.17
C ILE A 216 7.53 -2.38 1.26
N ALA A 217 8.64 -1.67 1.41
CA ALA A 217 8.74 -0.56 2.35
C ALA A 217 7.70 0.53 2.05
N LEU A 218 7.60 0.95 0.79
CA LEU A 218 6.62 1.94 0.35
C LEU A 218 5.18 1.44 0.54
N LEU A 219 4.91 0.17 0.23
CA LEU A 219 3.60 -0.43 0.45
C LEU A 219 3.25 -0.42 1.95
N MET A 220 4.19 -0.77 2.83
CA MET A 220 3.99 -0.70 4.28
C MET A 220 3.67 0.73 4.75
N GLY A 221 4.47 1.72 4.32
CA GLY A 221 4.22 3.12 4.62
C GLY A 221 2.87 3.61 4.08
N LEU A 222 2.49 3.15 2.89
CA LEU A 222 1.22 3.48 2.26
C LEU A 222 0.03 2.89 3.03
N LEU A 223 0.08 1.61 3.41
CA LEU A 223 -0.96 0.97 4.22
C LEU A 223 -1.11 1.68 5.58
N PHE A 224 0.01 2.06 6.20
CA PHE A 224 0.02 2.82 7.45
C PHE A 224 -0.63 4.21 7.29
N ALA A 225 -0.17 5.01 6.32
CA ALA A 225 -0.68 6.36 6.08
C ALA A 225 -2.18 6.38 5.72
N LEU A 226 -2.65 5.31 5.06
CA LEU A 226 -4.01 5.15 4.60
C LEU A 226 -4.92 4.38 5.57
N ASN A 227 -4.39 3.98 6.72
CA ASN A 227 -5.04 3.14 7.73
C ASN A 227 -5.71 1.89 7.11
N ILE A 228 -4.95 1.14 6.32
CA ILE A 228 -5.39 -0.09 5.65
C ILE A 228 -4.76 -1.29 6.37
N ASP A 229 -5.60 -2.25 6.74
CA ASP A 229 -5.13 -3.53 7.29
C ASP A 229 -4.25 -4.28 6.28
N TYR A 230 -3.21 -4.93 6.78
CA TYR A 230 -2.40 -5.83 5.95
C TYR A 230 -3.24 -6.96 5.33
N PRO A 231 -2.87 -7.44 4.14
CA PRO A 231 -3.52 -8.59 3.49
C PRO A 231 -3.57 -9.81 4.40
N LYS A 232 -4.76 -10.41 4.55
CA LYS A 232 -4.95 -11.59 5.40
C LYS A 232 -4.32 -12.85 4.81
N GLU A 233 -4.17 -12.87 3.49
CA GLU A 233 -3.60 -13.96 2.70
C GLU A 233 -2.12 -14.23 3.07
N LEU A 234 -1.42 -13.20 3.57
CA LEU A 234 -0.02 -13.25 4.01
C LEU A 234 0.14 -12.74 5.46
N SER A 235 -0.85 -12.98 6.32
CA SER A 235 -0.90 -12.42 7.68
C SER A 235 0.36 -12.66 8.50
N LEU A 236 1.00 -13.83 8.40
CA LEU A 236 2.21 -14.16 9.14
C LEU A 236 3.43 -13.46 8.55
N SER A 237 3.54 -13.44 7.23
CA SER A 237 4.61 -12.72 6.54
C SER A 237 4.54 -11.22 6.85
N TRP A 238 3.35 -10.61 6.81
CA TRP A 238 3.17 -9.20 7.12
C TRP A 238 3.44 -8.88 8.58
N SER A 239 2.98 -9.70 9.51
CA SER A 239 3.30 -9.54 10.93
C SER A 239 4.81 -9.55 11.18
N LEU A 240 5.53 -10.46 10.50
CA LEU A 240 6.97 -10.53 10.65
C LEU A 240 7.67 -9.32 10.02
N VAL A 241 7.21 -8.87 8.85
CA VAL A 241 7.76 -7.73 8.12
C VAL A 241 7.49 -6.41 8.86
N SER A 242 6.35 -6.26 9.54
CA SER A 242 6.02 -5.05 10.30
C SER A 242 6.80 -4.91 11.61
N ASP A 243 7.35 -6.01 12.13
CA ASP A 243 8.14 -6.04 13.37
C ASP A 243 9.64 -5.75 13.12
N ILE A 244 10.04 -5.56 11.86
CA ILE A 244 11.41 -5.26 11.40
C ILE A 244 11.66 -3.76 11.41
#